data_AF-A0A328HJ60-F1
#
_entry.id   AF-A0A328HJ60-F1
#
_cell.length_a   1.000
_cell.length_b   1.000
_cell.length_c   1.000
_cell.angle_alpha   90.00
_cell.angle_beta   90.00
_cell.angle_gamma   90.00
#
_symmetry.space_group_name_H-M   'P 1'
#
loop_
_entity.id
_entity.type
_entity.pdbx_description
1 polymer ?
#
loop_
_entity_poly.entity_id
_entity_poly.type
_entity_poly.pdbx_seq_one_letter_code
_entity_poly.pdbx_strand_id
1 'polypeptide(L)'
;MLYFIVFVNPRTGKAIPSYVLLNPFKIQFLIRKMGRKSRIGVNIKRFPSDPAKIEDIIKLALQSAAENPAARIDLKQLKDLSRITLYTDGSLNLDAPVRLTRDDFDFTLVFETSGGMALSVDEELVITPPEYVGEPTELSVASGDFEFRNPTRRRVDRDTVELELSDGLKLRRTGTDQAATGSVSLTMRETLRERFNDLGFYLTCVDDQVFSIDGIENRVQVASCDDQQDLREHFEYLTTLMSLCDHLGVNSSLVELEPLEGKRGRQLVGLHGVMLGGEEISVAHHEPGRILQPMGRWSLQLLVAQDSAKGKWLCRDLFHPELGQQFVMSWEDEAGELQITRVTPYEIVDREHLPFTLNLHLDNLVNAYNDIFEYPGAADYANATVLNLIRAADVVEVRKSEFLDAAFSLNNWLVSKQGDLPNHQINHWQIAVRKGQLRQDQRLEIRSLKGQASRHEIDNPLFAETACAILLGDEEEIAYCLSRLDEAQLVQFQDWPIWDLHSAGKTSKDGSQRVDEPSRGDLGLTGGPDCPHERSGVPFP
;
A
#
# COMPACT_ATOMS: atom_id res chain seq x y z
N MET A 1 42.01 11.43 -26.95
CA MET A 1 43.36 11.96 -27.26
C MET A 1 44.09 12.25 -25.95
N LEU A 2 45.29 11.70 -25.77
CA LEU A 2 46.14 11.95 -24.61
C LEU A 2 47.19 13.01 -24.95
N TYR A 3 47.20 14.13 -24.23
CA TYR A 3 48.16 15.21 -24.44
C TYR A 3 49.18 15.24 -23.31
N PHE A 4 50.44 15.47 -23.66
CA PHE A 4 51.54 15.64 -22.72
C PHE A 4 52.04 17.08 -22.78
N ILE A 5 52.27 17.66 -21.60
CA ILE A 5 52.74 19.03 -21.44
C ILE A 5 53.87 19.02 -20.42
N VAL A 6 55.02 19.60 -20.78
CA VAL A 6 56.17 19.68 -19.87
C VAL A 6 56.38 21.14 -19.48
N PHE A 7 56.15 21.45 -18.20
CA PHE A 7 56.46 22.76 -17.66
C PHE A 7 57.92 22.80 -17.22
N VAL A 8 58.71 23.70 -17.81
CA VAL A 8 60.12 23.88 -17.47
C VAL A 8 60.27 25.14 -16.63
N ASN A 9 60.79 25.01 -15.41
CA ASN A 9 61.11 26.17 -14.59
C ASN A 9 62.36 26.87 -15.17
N PRO A 10 62.26 28.11 -15.67
CA PRO A 10 63.36 28.77 -16.37
C PRO A 10 64.56 29.11 -15.46
N ARG A 11 64.36 29.12 -14.14
CA ARG A 11 65.42 29.43 -13.17
C ARG A 11 66.17 28.20 -12.67
N THR A 12 65.48 27.08 -12.53
CA THR A 12 66.06 25.84 -11.96
C THR A 12 66.29 24.75 -13.01
N GLY A 13 65.79 24.92 -14.23
CA GLY A 13 65.79 23.90 -15.28
C GLY A 13 64.88 22.70 -14.99
N LYS A 14 64.19 22.68 -13.84
CA LYS A 14 63.38 21.54 -13.42
C LYS A 14 62.15 21.40 -14.32
N ALA A 15 62.02 20.23 -14.94
CA ALA A 15 60.87 19.84 -15.75
C ALA A 15 59.80 19.16 -14.90
N ILE A 16 58.53 19.54 -15.10
CA ILE A 16 57.35 18.93 -14.48
C ILE A 16 56.47 18.37 -15.60
N PRO A 17 56.58 17.07 -15.92
CA PRO A 17 55.72 16.44 -16.90
C PRO A 17 54.29 16.38 -16.36
N SER A 18 53.34 16.71 -17.23
CA SER A 18 51.91 16.78 -16.95
C SER A 18 51.15 16.22 -18.16
N TYR A 19 49.90 15.80 -17.95
CA TYR A 19 49.08 15.23 -19.00
C TYR A 19 47.61 15.64 -18.86
N VAL A 20 46.86 15.51 -19.95
CA VAL A 20 45.41 15.57 -19.93
C VAL A 20 44.83 14.57 -20.92
N LEU A 21 43.86 13.78 -20.46
CA LEU A 21 43.08 12.92 -21.34
C LEU A 21 41.84 13.69 -21.82
N LEU A 22 41.78 13.94 -23.12
CA LEU A 22 40.61 14.50 -23.80
C LEU A 22 39.98 13.40 -24.64
N ASN A 23 39.20 12.53 -24.01
CA ASN A 23 38.43 11.51 -24.71
C ASN A 23 37.23 12.13 -25.47
N PRO A 24 36.70 11.45 -26.51
CA PRO A 24 35.63 12.00 -27.35
C PRO A 24 34.42 12.51 -26.56
N PHE A 25 33.96 11.77 -25.54
CA PHE A 25 32.82 12.22 -24.73
C PHE A 25 33.16 13.41 -23.84
N LYS A 26 34.34 13.47 -23.22
CA LYS A 26 34.79 14.65 -22.45
C LYS A 26 34.95 15.89 -23.33
N ILE A 27 35.41 15.74 -24.57
CA ILE A 27 35.45 16.85 -25.54
C ILE A 27 34.04 17.36 -25.81
N GLN A 28 33.08 16.46 -26.07
CA GLN A 28 31.68 16.85 -26.29
C GLN A 28 31.09 17.55 -25.06
N PHE A 29 31.34 17.02 -23.86
CA PHE A 29 30.95 17.64 -22.59
C PHE A 29 31.53 19.05 -22.44
N LEU A 30 32.83 19.24 -22.68
CA LEU A 30 33.50 20.55 -22.59
C LEU A 30 32.96 21.54 -23.63
N ILE A 31 32.67 21.10 -24.87
CA ILE A 31 32.05 21.93 -25.90
C ILE A 31 30.64 22.37 -25.46
N ARG A 32 29.83 21.47 -24.91
CA ARG A 32 28.50 21.80 -24.36
C ARG A 32 28.64 22.81 -23.21
N LYS A 33 29.56 22.58 -22.27
CA LYS A 33 29.84 23.46 -21.11
C LYS A 33 30.33 24.86 -21.53
N MET A 34 31.07 24.95 -22.63
CA MET A 34 31.61 26.20 -23.15
C MET A 34 30.51 27.16 -23.65
N GLY A 35 29.37 26.64 -24.09
CA GLY A 35 28.23 27.44 -24.57
C GLY A 35 28.64 28.37 -25.72
N ARG A 36 28.54 29.69 -25.51
CA ARG A 36 28.93 30.71 -26.51
C ARG A 36 30.39 31.18 -26.41
N LYS A 37 31.18 30.70 -25.45
CA LYS A 37 32.58 31.12 -25.29
C LYS A 37 33.43 30.51 -26.41
N SER A 38 34.50 31.20 -26.81
CA SER A 38 35.44 30.72 -27.84
C SER A 38 36.59 29.87 -27.29
N ARG A 39 36.75 29.81 -25.96
CA ARG A 39 37.78 29.05 -25.26
C ARG A 39 37.28 28.54 -23.92
N ILE A 40 37.73 27.34 -23.54
CA ILE A 40 37.52 26.73 -22.23
C ILE A 40 38.87 26.30 -21.66
N GLY A 41 39.09 26.56 -20.37
CA GLY A 41 40.27 26.05 -19.67
C GLY A 41 40.08 24.58 -19.32
N VAL A 42 41.15 23.79 -19.41
CA VAL A 42 41.13 22.37 -19.05
C VAL A 42 42.15 22.14 -17.94
N ASN A 43 41.75 21.38 -16.91
CA ASN A 43 42.64 21.00 -15.83
C ASN A 43 43.63 19.93 -16.31
N ILE A 44 44.92 20.16 -16.08
CA ILE A 44 46.01 19.27 -16.44
C ILE A 44 46.47 18.55 -15.17
N LYS A 45 46.66 17.24 -15.23
CA LYS A 45 47.15 16.40 -14.13
C LYS A 45 48.66 16.26 -14.19
N ARG A 46 49.34 16.13 -13.05
CA ARG A 46 50.78 15.82 -13.01
C ARG A 46 50.99 14.40 -13.53
N PHE A 47 51.97 14.20 -14.40
CA PHE A 47 52.25 12.88 -14.94
C PHE A 47 52.92 12.00 -13.87
N PRO A 48 52.42 10.77 -13.61
CA PRO A 48 52.99 9.91 -12.59
C PRO A 48 54.36 9.38 -13.01
N SER A 49 55.19 9.05 -12.03
CA SER A 49 56.47 8.34 -12.24
C SER A 49 56.35 6.83 -12.01
N ASP A 50 55.21 6.37 -11.48
CA ASP A 50 54.90 4.97 -11.22
C ASP A 50 54.49 4.28 -12.54
N PRO A 51 55.23 3.24 -13.00
CA PRO A 51 54.92 2.52 -14.23
C PRO A 51 53.50 1.98 -14.29
N ALA A 52 52.94 1.49 -13.18
CA ALA A 52 51.58 0.92 -13.16
C ALA A 52 50.53 2.00 -13.48
N LYS A 53 50.65 3.18 -12.86
CA LYS A 53 49.76 4.32 -13.13
C LYS A 53 49.92 4.85 -14.55
N ILE A 54 51.12 4.82 -15.11
CA ILE A 54 51.35 5.17 -16.51
C ILE A 54 50.59 4.19 -17.43
N GLU A 55 50.67 2.89 -17.15
CA GLU A 55 49.97 1.87 -17.91
C GLU A 55 48.44 2.05 -17.84
N ASP A 56 47.88 2.35 -16.68
CA ASP A 56 46.44 2.60 -16.50
C ASP A 56 45.95 3.81 -17.31
N ILE A 57 46.71 4.91 -17.31
CA ILE A 57 46.39 6.10 -18.14
C ILE A 57 46.40 5.74 -19.64
N ILE A 58 47.39 4.97 -20.08
CA ILE A 58 47.51 4.57 -21.49
C ILE A 58 46.38 3.61 -21.87
N LYS A 59 46.07 2.61 -21.03
CA LYS A 59 44.95 1.69 -21.23
C LYS A 59 43.63 2.44 -21.34
N LEU A 60 43.36 3.37 -20.41
CA LEU A 60 42.17 4.21 -20.48
C LEU A 60 42.13 5.03 -21.78
N ALA A 61 43.24 5.63 -22.18
CA ALA A 61 43.32 6.39 -23.43
C ALA A 61 42.99 5.52 -24.65
N LEU A 62 43.48 4.27 -24.69
CA LEU A 62 43.19 3.31 -25.75
C LEU A 62 41.72 2.89 -25.76
N GLN A 63 41.14 2.54 -24.60
CA GLN A 63 39.73 2.17 -24.51
C GLN A 63 38.81 3.32 -24.92
N SER A 64 39.14 4.53 -24.47
CA SER A 64 38.37 5.74 -24.79
C SER A 64 38.42 6.13 -26.27
N ALA A 65 39.34 5.56 -27.07
CA ALA A 65 39.41 5.82 -28.51
C ALA A 65 38.22 5.23 -29.28
N ALA A 66 37.53 4.24 -28.71
CA ALA A 66 36.32 3.64 -29.28
C ALA A 66 35.04 4.46 -29.00
N GLU A 67 35.11 5.50 -28.16
CA GLU A 67 33.97 6.36 -27.86
C GLU A 67 33.49 7.12 -29.11
N ASN A 68 32.18 7.08 -29.37
CA ASN A 68 31.58 7.76 -30.51
C ASN A 68 30.44 8.71 -30.08
N PRO A 69 30.72 10.00 -29.86
CA PRO A 69 29.74 11.03 -29.51
C PRO A 69 28.60 11.25 -30.51
N ALA A 70 28.75 10.76 -31.76
CA ALA A 70 27.72 10.86 -32.78
C ALA A 70 26.74 9.67 -32.75
N ALA A 71 27.13 8.55 -32.13
CA ALA A 71 26.26 7.40 -31.94
C ALA A 71 25.24 7.74 -30.84
N ARG A 72 24.02 8.12 -31.24
CA ARG A 72 22.90 8.29 -30.31
C ARG A 72 22.40 6.91 -29.91
N ILE A 73 22.82 6.42 -28.75
CA ILE A 73 22.33 5.17 -28.18
C ILE A 73 21.11 5.48 -27.32
N ASP A 74 19.97 4.87 -27.64
CA ASP A 74 18.82 4.86 -26.74
C ASP A 74 18.96 3.66 -25.80
N LEU A 75 19.31 3.93 -24.54
CA LEU A 75 19.50 2.89 -23.53
C LEU A 75 18.23 2.07 -23.29
N LYS A 76 17.05 2.63 -23.55
CA LYS A 76 15.78 1.89 -23.44
C LYS A 76 15.64 0.79 -24.49
N GLN A 77 16.46 0.82 -25.54
CA GLN A 77 16.49 -0.20 -26.60
C GLN A 77 17.52 -1.29 -26.35
N LEU A 78 18.39 -1.13 -25.34
CA LEU A 78 19.30 -2.19 -24.89
C LEU A 78 18.51 -3.25 -24.13
N LYS A 79 17.93 -4.19 -24.87
CA LYS A 79 17.44 -5.45 -24.30
C LYS A 79 18.64 -6.28 -23.86
N ASP A 80 18.53 -6.91 -22.69
CA ASP A 80 19.47 -7.92 -22.20
C ASP A 80 20.92 -7.42 -21.95
N LEU A 81 21.06 -6.33 -21.18
CA LEU A 81 22.36 -5.91 -20.66
C LEU A 81 22.96 -7.03 -19.76
N SER A 82 24.17 -7.48 -20.08
CA SER A 82 24.87 -8.55 -19.34
C SER A 82 26.02 -8.04 -18.48
N ARG A 83 26.66 -6.93 -18.88
CA ARG A 83 27.81 -6.37 -18.16
C ARG A 83 27.93 -4.86 -18.33
N ILE A 84 28.38 -4.21 -17.27
CA ILE A 84 28.86 -2.83 -17.30
C ILE A 84 30.34 -2.86 -16.94
N THR A 85 31.18 -2.36 -17.84
CA THR A 85 32.63 -2.25 -17.62
C THR A 85 33.02 -0.78 -17.50
N LEU A 86 33.60 -0.42 -16.36
CA LEU A 86 34.13 0.92 -16.09
C LEU A 86 35.66 0.89 -16.23
N TYR A 87 36.19 1.70 -17.14
CA TYR A 87 37.63 1.94 -17.26
C TYR A 87 37.96 3.28 -16.61
N THR A 88 38.98 3.32 -15.75
CA THR A 88 39.46 4.55 -15.08
C THR A 88 40.99 4.60 -15.07
N ASP A 89 41.57 5.74 -14.67
CA ASP A 89 43.01 5.90 -14.46
C ASP A 89 43.49 5.42 -13.08
N GLY A 90 42.66 4.67 -12.35
CA GLY A 90 42.97 4.11 -11.03
C GLY A 90 42.84 5.09 -9.87
N SER A 91 42.35 6.31 -10.10
CA SER A 91 42.20 7.34 -9.05
C SER A 91 40.90 7.25 -8.24
N LEU A 92 40.05 6.26 -8.51
CA LEU A 92 38.72 6.16 -7.93
C LEU A 92 38.77 5.66 -6.47
N ASN A 93 38.19 6.41 -5.54
CA ASN A 93 37.90 5.93 -4.20
C ASN A 93 36.48 5.36 -4.17
N LEU A 94 36.36 4.08 -3.83
CA LEU A 94 35.10 3.34 -3.74
C LEU A 94 34.66 3.05 -2.30
N ASP A 95 35.30 3.67 -1.30
CA ASP A 95 34.93 3.53 0.12
C ASP A 95 33.72 4.41 0.51
N ALA A 96 33.25 5.25 -0.42
CA ALA A 96 32.09 6.12 -0.26
C ALA A 96 31.34 6.25 -1.59
N PRO A 97 30.07 6.70 -1.57
CA PRO A 97 29.32 6.95 -2.79
C PRO A 97 30.06 7.93 -3.70
N VAL A 98 30.29 7.54 -4.95
CA VAL A 98 30.99 8.36 -5.95
C VAL A 98 30.10 8.57 -7.15
N ARG A 99 29.93 9.84 -7.54
CA ARG A 99 29.29 10.24 -8.79
C ARG A 99 30.38 10.54 -9.82
N LEU A 100 30.43 9.73 -10.86
CA LEU A 100 31.39 9.89 -11.95
C LEU A 100 30.87 10.90 -12.96
N THR A 101 31.46 12.10 -12.93
CA THR A 101 31.23 13.15 -13.94
C THR A 101 32.47 13.34 -14.80
N ARG A 102 32.28 13.78 -16.05
CA ARG A 102 33.39 14.05 -16.99
C ARG A 102 34.24 15.27 -16.60
N ASP A 103 33.79 16.06 -15.63
CA ASP A 103 34.54 17.23 -15.12
C ASP A 103 35.59 16.79 -14.10
N ASP A 104 35.21 15.83 -13.24
CA ASP A 104 36.00 15.42 -12.08
C ASP A 104 36.88 14.19 -12.36
N PHE A 105 36.44 13.29 -13.24
CA PHE A 105 37.09 12.01 -13.50
C PHE A 105 37.40 11.75 -14.98
N ASP A 106 38.48 11.01 -15.21
CA ASP A 106 38.79 10.43 -16.51
C ASP A 106 38.32 8.98 -16.48
N PHE A 107 37.27 8.68 -17.24
CA PHE A 107 36.70 7.34 -17.32
C PHE A 107 36.05 7.07 -18.68
N THR A 108 35.80 5.78 -18.97
CA THR A 108 35.00 5.29 -20.10
C THR A 108 34.08 4.18 -19.61
N LEU A 109 32.80 4.24 -20.00
CA LEU A 109 31.79 3.23 -19.68
C LEU A 109 31.48 2.41 -20.93
N VAL A 110 31.49 1.09 -20.78
CA VAL A 110 31.12 0.15 -21.84
C VAL A 110 30.01 -0.77 -21.35
N PHE A 111 28.92 -0.81 -22.09
CA PHE A 111 27.78 -1.70 -21.86
C PHE A 111 27.89 -2.89 -22.81
N GLU A 112 27.82 -4.10 -22.28
CA GLU A 112 27.83 -5.35 -23.05
C GLU A 112 26.45 -6.01 -22.97
N THR A 113 25.86 -6.35 -24.12
CA THR A 113 24.61 -7.12 -24.17
C THR A 113 24.90 -8.62 -24.11
N SER A 114 23.88 -9.43 -23.78
CA SER A 114 23.95 -10.89 -23.80
C SER A 114 24.36 -11.46 -25.16
N GLY A 115 24.06 -10.74 -26.25
CA GLY A 115 24.47 -11.06 -27.62
C GLY A 115 25.92 -10.70 -27.97
N GLY A 116 26.71 -10.19 -27.03
CA GLY A 116 28.14 -9.88 -27.21
C GLY A 116 28.42 -8.51 -27.85
N MET A 117 27.41 -7.67 -28.03
CA MET A 117 27.62 -6.29 -28.51
C MET A 117 28.15 -5.42 -27.37
N ALA A 118 29.28 -4.74 -27.58
CA ALA A 118 29.88 -3.79 -26.64
C ALA A 118 29.74 -2.36 -27.14
N LEU A 119 29.18 -1.47 -26.32
CA LEU A 119 28.90 -0.08 -26.68
C LEU A 119 29.44 0.87 -25.64
N SER A 120 30.19 1.88 -26.07
CA SER A 120 30.61 2.98 -25.19
C SER A 120 29.46 3.96 -24.98
N VAL A 121 29.16 4.30 -23.72
CA VAL A 121 28.04 5.17 -23.37
C VAL A 121 28.51 6.46 -22.68
N ASP A 122 27.77 7.54 -22.87
CA ASP A 122 28.02 8.84 -22.23
C ASP A 122 26.97 9.13 -21.16
N GLU A 123 27.02 8.34 -20.10
CA GLU A 123 26.13 8.46 -18.96
C GLU A 123 26.90 8.81 -17.69
N GLU A 124 26.18 9.39 -16.74
CA GLU A 124 26.67 9.52 -15.37
C GLU A 124 26.49 8.19 -14.64
N LEU A 125 27.54 7.74 -13.96
CA LEU A 125 27.50 6.55 -13.12
C LEU A 125 27.62 6.95 -11.65
N VAL A 126 26.68 6.47 -10.83
CA VAL A 126 26.75 6.56 -9.37
C VAL A 126 27.09 5.18 -8.83
N ILE A 127 28.23 5.06 -8.16
CA ILE A 127 28.64 3.82 -7.49
C ILE A 127 28.46 4.05 -5.99
N THR A 128 27.56 3.27 -5.40
CA THR A 128 27.23 3.34 -3.98
C THR A 128 27.71 2.04 -3.32
N PRO A 129 28.65 2.10 -2.36
CA PRO A 129 29.10 0.89 -1.68
C PRO A 129 27.95 0.26 -0.87
N PRO A 130 27.96 -1.08 -0.66
CA PRO A 130 26.85 -1.79 -0.01
C PRO A 130 26.43 -1.17 1.32
N GLU A 131 27.41 -0.76 2.14
CA GLU A 131 27.17 -0.15 3.46
C GLU A 131 26.35 1.16 3.43
N TYR A 132 26.22 1.83 2.28
CA TYR A 132 25.44 3.08 2.12
C TYR A 132 24.05 2.85 1.53
N VAL A 133 23.77 1.68 0.94
CA VAL A 133 22.46 1.36 0.34
C VAL A 133 21.42 1.13 1.43
N GLY A 134 21.85 0.52 2.54
CA GLY A 134 20.99 0.11 3.63
C GLY A 134 20.62 -1.36 3.52
N GLU A 135 20.81 -2.09 4.61
CA GLU A 135 20.46 -3.50 4.70
C GLU A 135 19.58 -3.73 5.93
N PRO A 136 18.53 -4.55 5.83
CA PRO A 136 17.79 -5.02 6.99
C PRO A 136 18.73 -5.74 7.94
N THR A 137 18.58 -5.46 9.23
CA THR A 137 19.31 -6.17 10.28
C THR A 137 18.41 -7.21 10.94
N GLU A 138 18.97 -8.05 11.82
CA GLU A 138 18.17 -8.94 12.70
C GLU A 138 17.91 -8.30 14.08
N LEU A 139 18.22 -7.01 14.23
CA LEU A 139 18.12 -6.30 15.50
C LEU A 139 16.66 -6.07 15.89
N SER A 140 16.40 -6.08 17.20
CA SER A 140 15.20 -5.50 17.81
C SER A 140 15.57 -4.21 18.52
N VAL A 141 14.81 -3.15 18.30
CA VAL A 141 15.01 -1.84 18.92
C VAL A 141 13.75 -1.45 19.66
N ALA A 142 13.85 -1.21 20.96
CA ALA A 142 12.68 -0.92 21.79
C ALA A 142 12.88 0.25 22.75
N SER A 143 11.80 0.98 23.02
CA SER A 143 11.74 2.06 24.00
C SER A 143 10.34 2.09 24.60
N GLY A 144 10.24 1.98 25.94
CA GLY A 144 8.97 1.75 26.62
C GLY A 144 8.24 0.51 26.07
N ASP A 145 6.96 0.68 25.70
CA ASP A 145 6.12 -0.38 25.12
C ASP A 145 6.25 -0.51 23.59
N PHE A 146 7.15 0.26 22.96
CA PHE A 146 7.30 0.31 21.50
C PHE A 146 8.52 -0.47 21.02
N GLU A 147 8.29 -1.47 20.17
CA GLU A 147 9.34 -2.33 19.59
C GLU A 147 9.31 -2.27 18.05
N PHE A 148 10.49 -2.10 17.45
CA PHE A 148 10.73 -2.21 16.01
C PHE A 148 11.67 -3.38 15.74
N ARG A 149 11.36 -4.17 14.71
CA ARG A 149 12.16 -5.33 14.31
C ARG A 149 12.72 -5.16 12.93
N ASN A 150 13.93 -5.70 12.74
CA ASN A 150 14.66 -5.67 11.48
C ASN A 150 14.86 -4.26 10.92
N PRO A 151 15.35 -3.29 11.72
CA PRO A 151 15.59 -1.95 11.23
C PRO A 151 16.63 -1.97 10.12
N THR A 152 16.52 -1.02 9.19
CA THR A 152 17.48 -0.88 8.10
C THR A 152 18.68 -0.09 8.58
N ARG A 153 19.87 -0.69 8.52
CA ARG A 153 21.13 -0.03 8.89
C ARG A 153 21.83 0.47 7.64
N ARG A 154 22.25 1.73 7.66
CA ARG A 154 23.14 2.28 6.63
C ARG A 154 24.18 3.23 7.20
N ARG A 155 25.29 3.33 6.50
CA ARG A 155 26.27 4.40 6.68
C ARG A 155 25.79 5.62 5.89
N VAL A 156 25.71 6.77 6.55
CA VAL A 156 25.33 8.04 5.91
C VAL A 156 26.56 8.76 5.39
N ASP A 157 27.63 8.74 6.20
CA ASP A 157 28.93 9.31 5.88
C ASP A 157 30.04 8.57 6.64
N ARG A 158 31.27 9.08 6.60
CA ARG A 158 32.42 8.41 7.24
C ARG A 158 32.25 8.20 8.74
N ASP A 159 31.53 9.09 9.41
CA ASP A 159 31.43 9.10 10.87
C ASP A 159 30.00 8.84 11.37
N THR A 160 29.03 8.75 10.46
CA THR A 160 27.61 8.61 10.79
C THR A 160 27.01 7.29 10.32
N VAL A 161 26.42 6.56 11.27
CA VAL A 161 25.57 5.39 11.03
C VAL A 161 24.13 5.74 11.38
N GLU A 162 23.20 5.33 10.52
CA GLU A 162 21.76 5.48 10.71
C GLU A 162 21.10 4.09 10.84
N LEU A 163 20.19 3.99 11.81
CA LEU A 163 19.21 2.92 11.93
C LEU A 163 17.84 3.50 11.63
N GLU A 164 17.25 3.09 10.52
CA GLU A 164 15.89 3.42 10.14
C GLU A 164 14.95 2.36 10.71
N LEU A 165 14.20 2.75 11.75
CA LEU A 165 13.26 1.85 12.46
C LEU A 165 11.95 1.72 11.70
N SER A 166 11.52 2.84 11.13
CA SER A 166 10.42 2.97 10.18
C SER A 166 10.72 4.14 9.25
N ASP A 167 9.95 4.31 8.19
CA ASP A 167 10.03 5.49 7.32
C ASP A 167 9.88 6.82 8.10
N GLY A 168 9.19 6.80 9.25
CA GLY A 168 8.92 7.95 10.09
C GLY A 168 9.93 8.15 11.21
N LEU A 169 10.77 7.17 11.52
CA LEU A 169 11.62 7.18 12.70
C LEU A 169 13.03 6.66 12.42
N LYS A 170 14.03 7.52 12.64
CA LYS A 170 15.44 7.19 12.41
C LYS A 170 16.30 7.56 13.61
N LEU A 171 17.24 6.68 13.93
CA LEU A 171 18.29 6.89 14.92
C LEU A 171 19.61 7.14 14.19
N ARG A 172 20.31 8.21 14.53
CA ARG A 172 21.65 8.48 14.00
C ARG A 172 22.66 8.47 15.13
N ARG A 173 23.83 7.91 14.83
CA ARG A 173 25.01 7.98 15.68
C ARG A 173 26.15 8.55 14.87
N THR A 174 26.70 9.68 15.30
CA THR A 174 27.83 10.37 14.66
C THR A 174 29.04 10.38 15.59
N GLY A 175 30.21 9.99 15.09
CA GLY A 175 31.48 10.03 15.81
C GLY A 175 32.01 8.67 16.27
N THR A 176 33.15 8.67 16.96
CA THR A 176 33.84 7.46 17.43
C THR A 176 33.32 7.00 18.80
N ASP A 177 33.64 5.76 19.20
CA ASP A 177 33.15 5.15 20.46
C ASP A 177 33.37 6.00 21.73
N GLN A 178 34.31 6.95 21.72
CA GLN A 178 34.62 7.81 22.86
C GLN A 178 33.93 9.19 22.84
N ALA A 179 33.36 9.61 21.71
CA ALA A 179 32.75 10.94 21.53
C ALA A 179 31.50 10.92 20.63
N ALA A 180 30.81 9.78 20.56
CA ALA A 180 29.65 9.63 19.70
C ALA A 180 28.45 10.44 20.22
N THR A 181 27.81 11.20 19.35
CA THR A 181 26.52 11.85 19.60
C THR A 181 25.42 11.07 18.91
N GLY A 182 24.31 10.87 19.63
CA GLY A 182 23.11 10.23 19.11
C GLY A 182 22.04 11.27 18.81
N SER A 183 21.24 11.08 17.77
CA SER A 183 20.02 11.85 17.55
C SER A 183 18.88 10.95 17.07
N VAL A 184 17.65 11.37 17.38
CA VAL A 184 16.42 10.72 16.94
C VAL A 184 15.67 11.72 16.06
N SER A 185 15.32 11.32 14.84
CA SER A 185 14.51 12.13 13.94
C SER A 185 13.14 11.49 13.73
N LEU A 186 12.09 12.29 13.90
CA LEU A 186 10.71 11.92 13.72
C LEU A 186 10.11 12.65 12.50
N THR A 187 9.40 11.90 11.66
CA THR A 187 8.54 12.40 10.58
C THR A 187 7.15 11.83 10.78
N MET A 188 6.13 12.68 10.78
CA MET A 188 4.75 12.25 11.03
C MET A 188 4.21 11.35 9.92
N ARG A 189 3.88 10.10 10.27
CA ARG A 189 3.28 9.11 9.37
C ARG A 189 1.81 9.37 9.11
N GLU A 190 1.26 8.85 8.02
CA GLU A 190 -0.13 9.12 7.62
C GLU A 190 -1.14 8.24 8.37
N THR A 191 -0.76 7.00 8.69
CA THR A 191 -1.66 6.03 9.33
C THR A 191 -1.63 6.11 10.85
N LEU A 192 -2.76 5.78 11.49
CA LEU A 192 -2.92 5.80 12.94
C LEU A 192 -1.91 4.88 13.63
N ARG A 193 -1.80 3.62 13.20
CA ARG A 193 -0.88 2.64 13.83
C ARG A 193 0.58 3.08 13.74
N GLU A 194 1.04 3.49 12.56
CA GLU A 194 2.44 3.88 12.37
C GLU A 194 2.77 5.15 13.14
N ARG A 195 1.90 6.19 13.06
CA ARG A 195 2.14 7.44 13.79
C ARG A 195 2.12 7.21 15.30
N PHE A 196 1.21 6.39 15.80
CA PHE A 196 1.16 6.02 17.22
C PHE A 196 2.47 5.37 17.68
N ASN A 197 2.97 4.38 16.93
CA ASN A 197 4.20 3.68 17.26
C ASN A 197 5.43 4.59 17.20
N ASP A 198 5.58 5.37 16.12
CA ASP A 198 6.74 6.24 15.92
C ASP A 198 6.78 7.36 16.96
N LEU A 199 5.63 8.01 17.22
CA LEU A 199 5.53 9.09 18.20
C LEU A 199 5.68 8.57 19.63
N GLY A 200 5.10 7.42 19.95
CA GLY A 200 5.24 6.78 21.26
C GLY A 200 6.69 6.40 21.56
N PHE A 201 7.39 5.81 20.58
CA PHE A 201 8.82 5.53 20.70
C PHE A 201 9.63 6.82 20.87
N TYR A 202 9.35 7.86 20.08
CA TYR A 202 10.04 9.14 20.18
C TYR A 202 9.85 9.78 21.57
N LEU A 203 8.62 9.83 22.08
CA LEU A 203 8.31 10.42 23.38
C LEU A 203 8.94 9.63 24.53
N THR A 204 8.94 8.30 24.48
CA THR A 204 9.64 7.47 25.49
C THR A 204 11.16 7.71 25.45
N CYS A 205 11.77 7.88 24.27
CA CYS A 205 13.19 8.26 24.17
C CYS A 205 13.47 9.66 24.73
N VAL A 206 12.53 10.61 24.59
CA VAL A 206 12.62 11.94 25.19
C VAL A 206 12.54 11.86 26.71
N ASP A 207 11.63 11.04 27.24
CA ASP A 207 11.38 10.93 28.68
C ASP A 207 12.48 10.16 29.41
N ASP A 208 12.87 9.01 28.86
CA ASP A 208 13.79 8.09 29.53
C ASP A 208 15.26 8.33 29.14
N GLN A 209 15.51 9.02 28.02
CA GLN A 209 16.85 9.24 27.42
C GLN A 209 17.61 7.92 27.18
N VAL A 210 16.87 6.82 27.04
CA VAL A 210 17.37 5.46 26.82
C VAL A 210 16.47 4.76 25.82
N PHE A 211 17.08 3.92 24.98
CA PHE A 211 16.39 2.89 24.21
C PHE A 211 17.22 1.60 24.27
N SER A 212 16.64 0.46 23.94
CA SER A 212 17.33 -0.82 23.93
C SER A 212 17.56 -1.35 22.51
N ILE A 213 18.70 -2.00 22.28
CA ILE A 213 18.97 -2.80 21.08
C ILE A 213 19.24 -4.23 21.56
N ASP A 214 18.43 -5.19 21.12
CA ASP A 214 18.46 -6.60 21.58
C ASP A 214 18.47 -6.72 23.11
N GLY A 215 17.71 -5.84 23.78
CA GLY A 215 17.62 -5.76 25.24
C GLY A 215 18.79 -5.07 25.93
N ILE A 216 19.80 -4.59 25.18
CA ILE A 216 20.92 -3.82 25.72
C ILE A 216 20.56 -2.34 25.71
N GLU A 217 20.54 -1.70 26.87
CA GLU A 217 20.25 -0.27 27.01
C GLU A 217 21.35 0.62 26.41
N ASN A 218 20.93 1.61 25.63
CA ASN A 218 21.74 2.61 24.97
C ASN A 218 21.24 3.99 25.38
N ARG A 219 22.15 4.84 25.90
CA ARG A 219 21.82 6.23 26.24
C ARG A 219 21.76 7.07 24.97
N VAL A 220 20.74 7.89 24.86
CA VAL A 220 20.56 8.85 23.78
C VAL A 220 20.34 10.24 24.35
N GLN A 221 20.82 11.27 23.65
CA GLN A 221 20.43 12.64 23.94
C GLN A 221 19.42 13.09 22.90
N VAL A 222 18.14 13.07 23.26
CA VAL A 222 17.11 13.66 22.42
C VAL A 222 16.95 15.11 22.84
N ALA A 223 17.28 16.03 21.94
CA ALA A 223 17.08 17.45 22.20
C ALA A 223 15.59 17.73 22.42
N SER A 224 15.28 18.44 23.51
CA SER A 224 13.93 18.97 23.72
C SER A 224 13.59 19.93 22.59
N CYS A 225 12.47 19.71 21.91
CA CYS A 225 11.90 20.70 21.00
C CYS A 225 10.88 21.58 21.75
N ASP A 226 10.63 22.77 21.23
CA ASP A 226 9.63 23.68 21.81
C ASP A 226 8.19 23.12 21.67
N ASP A 227 7.97 22.20 20.72
CA ASP A 227 6.66 21.60 20.40
C ASP A 227 6.34 20.32 21.19
N GLN A 228 7.09 20.01 22.26
CA GLN A 228 6.90 18.76 23.01
C GLN A 228 5.50 18.59 23.60
N GLN A 229 4.87 19.68 24.04
CA GLN A 229 3.52 19.63 24.60
C GLN A 229 2.50 19.24 23.53
N ASP A 230 2.58 19.85 22.34
CA ASP A 230 1.72 19.54 21.20
C ASP A 230 1.87 18.09 20.76
N LEU A 231 3.10 17.56 20.78
CA LEU A 231 3.38 16.15 20.50
C LEU A 231 2.72 15.21 21.53
N ARG A 232 2.72 15.57 22.81
CA ARG A 232 2.05 14.78 23.86
C ARG A 232 0.54 14.79 23.72
N GLU A 233 -0.05 15.97 23.50
CA GLU A 233 -1.49 16.10 23.26
C GLU A 233 -1.93 15.32 22.02
N HIS A 234 -1.10 15.34 20.96
CA HIS A 234 -1.34 14.52 19.79
C HIS A 234 -1.26 13.02 20.11
N PHE A 235 -0.27 12.60 20.90
CA PHE A 235 -0.14 11.20 21.31
C PHE A 235 -1.31 10.70 22.16
N GLU A 236 -1.86 11.54 23.06
CA GLU A 236 -3.08 11.23 23.81
C GLU A 236 -4.30 11.07 22.89
N TYR A 237 -4.43 11.92 21.87
CA TYR A 237 -5.44 11.78 20.83
C TYR A 237 -5.29 10.44 20.07
N LEU A 238 -4.08 10.08 19.65
CA LEU A 238 -3.83 8.80 18.98
C LEU A 238 -4.15 7.62 19.90
N THR A 239 -3.80 7.70 21.18
CA THR A 239 -4.11 6.67 22.20
C THR A 239 -5.62 6.46 22.32
N THR A 240 -6.39 7.55 22.33
CA THR A 240 -7.85 7.52 22.37
C THR A 240 -8.42 6.79 21.15
N LEU A 241 -7.93 7.11 19.95
CA LEU A 241 -8.37 6.44 18.72
C LEU A 241 -7.94 4.98 18.66
N MET A 242 -6.75 4.65 19.14
CA MET A 242 -6.25 3.27 19.22
C MET A 242 -7.14 2.42 20.12
N SER A 243 -7.45 2.92 21.32
CA SER A 243 -8.37 2.26 22.26
C SER A 243 -9.76 2.00 21.66
N LEU A 244 -10.30 2.99 20.93
CA LEU A 244 -11.56 2.82 20.21
C LEU A 244 -11.47 1.76 19.09
N CYS A 245 -10.38 1.77 18.31
CA CYS A 245 -10.17 0.77 17.27
C CYS A 245 -10.07 -0.64 17.86
N ASP A 246 -9.30 -0.81 18.92
CA ASP A 246 -9.13 -2.10 19.60
C ASP A 246 -10.46 -2.61 20.18
N HIS A 247 -11.28 -1.72 20.76
CA HIS A 247 -12.63 -2.07 21.25
C HIS A 247 -13.58 -2.53 20.14
N LEU A 248 -13.48 -1.93 18.95
CA LEU A 248 -14.32 -2.23 17.79
C LEU A 248 -13.73 -3.32 16.87
N GLY A 249 -12.59 -3.93 17.24
CA GLY A 249 -11.90 -4.92 16.39
C GLY A 249 -11.37 -4.35 15.07
N VAL A 250 -11.08 -3.04 15.01
CA VAL A 250 -10.63 -2.35 13.80
C VAL A 250 -9.12 -2.45 13.63
N ASN A 251 -8.67 -2.82 12.43
CA ASN A 251 -7.26 -2.73 12.06
C ASN A 251 -6.84 -1.26 11.87
N SER A 252 -6.20 -0.68 12.89
CA SER A 252 -5.76 0.72 12.87
C SER A 252 -4.66 1.06 11.85
N SER A 253 -4.01 0.07 11.23
CA SER A 253 -3.07 0.30 10.12
C SER A 253 -3.77 0.76 8.83
N LEU A 254 -5.08 0.54 8.71
CA LEU A 254 -5.88 1.02 7.58
C LEU A 254 -6.33 2.47 7.74
N VAL A 255 -6.28 3.01 8.96
CA VAL A 255 -6.87 4.30 9.30
C VAL A 255 -5.90 5.44 8.97
N GLU A 256 -6.26 6.25 7.99
CA GLU A 256 -5.53 7.47 7.61
C GLU A 256 -5.98 8.65 8.50
N LEU A 257 -5.04 9.47 8.97
CA LEU A 257 -5.31 10.53 9.95
C LEU A 257 -5.76 11.86 9.33
N GLU A 258 -5.25 12.22 8.16
CA GLU A 258 -5.59 13.49 7.48
C GLU A 258 -7.13 13.65 7.28
N PRO A 259 -7.88 12.62 6.83
CA PRO A 259 -9.33 12.73 6.67
C PRO A 259 -10.11 12.88 7.98
N LEU A 260 -9.46 12.69 9.15
CA LEU A 260 -10.06 12.74 10.49
C LEU A 260 -9.89 14.11 11.15
N GLU A 261 -9.26 15.08 10.49
CA GLU A 261 -9.09 16.41 11.08
C GLU A 261 -10.43 17.12 11.38
N GLY A 262 -10.42 17.98 12.39
CA GLY A 262 -11.56 18.83 12.75
C GLY A 262 -12.76 18.06 13.33
N LYS A 263 -13.92 18.14 12.67
CA LYS A 263 -15.20 17.63 13.21
C LYS A 263 -15.19 16.11 13.38
N ARG A 264 -14.60 15.36 12.44
CA ARG A 264 -14.62 13.90 12.43
C ARG A 264 -13.79 13.31 13.58
N GLY A 265 -12.60 13.83 13.81
CA GLY A 265 -11.76 13.43 14.95
C GLY A 265 -12.46 13.68 16.28
N ARG A 266 -13.11 14.84 16.44
CA ARG A 266 -13.93 15.13 17.64
C ARG A 266 -15.09 14.15 17.81
N GLN A 267 -15.74 13.72 16.74
CA GLN A 267 -16.81 12.71 16.81
C GLN A 267 -16.27 11.36 17.27
N LEU A 268 -15.10 10.93 16.79
CA LEU A 268 -14.47 9.68 17.23
C LEU A 268 -14.03 9.72 18.69
N VAL A 269 -13.48 10.86 19.15
CA VAL A 269 -13.18 11.05 20.58
C VAL A 269 -14.45 11.00 21.43
N GLY A 270 -15.53 11.64 20.99
CA GLY A 270 -16.83 11.54 21.66
C GLY A 270 -17.39 10.11 21.65
N LEU A 271 -17.21 9.37 20.56
CA LEU A 271 -17.61 7.97 20.48
C LEU A 271 -16.83 7.09 21.46
N HIS A 272 -15.53 7.33 21.63
CA HIS A 272 -14.73 6.69 22.68
C HIS A 272 -15.29 7.01 24.08
N GLY A 273 -15.63 8.28 24.35
CA GLY A 273 -16.26 8.69 25.62
C GLY A 273 -17.57 7.95 25.90
N VAL A 274 -18.42 7.78 24.87
CA VAL A 274 -19.69 7.04 25.00
C VAL A 274 -19.47 5.54 25.20
N MET A 275 -18.65 4.91 24.37
CA MET A 275 -18.52 3.45 24.34
C MET A 275 -17.63 2.89 25.46
N LEU A 276 -16.54 3.59 25.80
CA LEU A 276 -15.58 3.14 26.82
C LEU A 276 -15.66 3.97 28.11
N GLY A 277 -15.97 5.26 28.00
CA GLY A 277 -16.09 6.17 29.16
C GLY A 277 -17.44 6.12 29.87
N GLY A 278 -18.47 5.51 29.26
CA GLY A 278 -19.82 5.44 29.80
C GLY A 278 -20.58 6.78 29.74
N GLU A 279 -20.14 7.71 28.89
CA GLU A 279 -20.86 8.97 28.64
C GLU A 279 -22.22 8.69 27.96
N GLU A 280 -23.22 9.50 28.30
CA GLU A 280 -24.56 9.34 27.71
C GLU A 280 -24.62 10.00 26.33
N ILE A 281 -25.28 9.31 25.39
CA ILE A 281 -25.58 9.88 24.08
C ILE A 281 -26.61 11.00 24.28
N SER A 282 -26.34 12.16 23.65
CA SER A 282 -27.25 13.30 23.67
C SER A 282 -28.67 12.91 23.22
N VAL A 283 -29.65 13.56 23.86
CA VAL A 283 -31.10 13.34 23.81
C VAL A 283 -31.72 13.44 22.40
N ALA A 284 -30.95 13.82 21.36
CA ALA A 284 -31.46 13.92 19.99
C ALA A 284 -31.86 12.57 19.35
N HIS A 285 -31.44 11.44 19.92
CA HIS A 285 -31.90 10.12 19.50
C HIS A 285 -33.11 9.71 20.33
N HIS A 286 -34.30 9.76 19.74
CA HIS A 286 -35.54 9.29 20.38
C HIS A 286 -35.96 7.90 19.90
N GLU A 287 -35.25 7.34 18.93
CA GLU A 287 -35.53 6.05 18.33
C GLU A 287 -34.24 5.25 18.13
N PRO A 288 -34.27 3.92 18.31
CA PRO A 288 -33.17 3.04 17.96
C PRO A 288 -32.80 3.22 16.48
N GLY A 289 -31.51 3.21 16.18
CA GLY A 289 -31.06 3.47 14.82
C GLY A 289 -29.65 2.99 14.55
N ARG A 290 -29.39 2.72 13.27
CA ARG A 290 -28.05 2.42 12.75
C ARG A 290 -27.32 3.74 12.48
N ILE A 291 -26.08 3.83 12.94
CA ILE A 291 -25.19 4.96 12.66
C ILE A 291 -24.05 4.46 11.78
N LEU A 292 -23.89 5.11 10.63
CA LEU A 292 -22.71 5.01 9.79
C LEU A 292 -21.76 6.13 10.20
N GLN A 293 -20.71 5.81 10.96
CA GLN A 293 -19.71 6.80 11.39
C GLN A 293 -18.53 6.80 10.41
N PRO A 294 -18.30 7.86 9.63
CA PRO A 294 -17.18 7.92 8.69
C PRO A 294 -15.83 7.99 9.42
N MET A 295 -14.84 7.30 8.86
CA MET A 295 -13.44 7.27 9.29
C MET A 295 -12.54 7.39 8.06
N GLY A 296 -12.53 8.58 7.45
CA GLY A 296 -11.91 8.83 6.16
C GLY A 296 -12.71 8.20 5.02
N ARG A 297 -12.05 7.40 4.18
CA ARG A 297 -12.74 6.56 3.17
C ARG A 297 -13.45 5.35 3.78
N TRP A 298 -13.15 5.03 5.04
CA TRP A 298 -13.73 3.90 5.75
C TRP A 298 -14.95 4.34 6.56
N SER A 299 -15.64 3.36 7.14
CA SER A 299 -16.77 3.60 8.02
C SER A 299 -16.87 2.56 9.14
N LEU A 300 -17.52 2.97 10.22
CA LEU A 300 -17.93 2.11 11.33
C LEU A 300 -19.45 1.97 11.30
N GLN A 301 -19.94 0.75 11.48
CA GLN A 301 -21.37 0.46 11.61
C GLN A 301 -21.71 0.28 13.09
N LEU A 302 -22.57 1.16 13.60
CA LEU A 302 -22.92 1.20 15.01
C LEU A 302 -24.44 1.10 15.16
N LEU A 303 -24.87 0.61 16.31
CA LEU A 303 -26.27 0.55 16.72
C LEU A 303 -26.47 1.42 17.97
N VAL A 304 -27.39 2.37 17.88
CA VAL A 304 -27.87 3.12 19.04
C VAL A 304 -29.21 2.57 19.45
N ALA A 305 -29.32 2.13 20.70
CA ALA A 305 -30.55 1.60 21.26
C ALA A 305 -30.63 1.89 22.77
N GLN A 306 -31.85 1.93 23.30
CA GLN A 306 -32.05 2.13 24.73
C GLN A 306 -31.81 0.82 25.49
N ASP A 307 -31.03 0.88 26.56
CA ASP A 307 -30.92 -0.19 27.55
C ASP A 307 -32.25 -0.29 28.30
N SER A 308 -33.00 -1.37 28.06
CA SER A 308 -34.30 -1.62 28.67
C SER A 308 -34.25 -1.74 30.20
N ALA A 309 -33.09 -2.04 30.79
CA ALA A 309 -32.92 -2.14 32.24
C ALA A 309 -32.56 -0.80 32.90
N LYS A 310 -31.83 0.08 32.19
CA LYS A 310 -31.28 1.33 32.75
C LYS A 310 -31.92 2.60 32.20
N GLY A 311 -32.72 2.50 31.13
CA GLY A 311 -33.33 3.63 30.43
C GLY A 311 -32.34 4.54 29.69
N LYS A 312 -31.06 4.16 29.61
CA LYS A 312 -29.99 4.95 28.97
C LYS A 312 -29.81 4.55 27.51
N TRP A 313 -29.49 5.52 26.66
CA TRP A 313 -29.09 5.26 25.27
C TRP A 313 -27.66 4.75 25.22
N LEU A 314 -27.47 3.59 24.60
CA LEU A 314 -26.17 2.96 24.41
C LEU A 314 -25.80 2.97 22.92
N CYS A 315 -24.52 3.21 22.63
CA CYS A 315 -23.93 2.99 21.32
C CYS A 315 -23.17 1.67 21.39
N ARG A 316 -23.47 0.76 20.47
CA ARG A 316 -22.83 -0.55 20.40
C ARG A 316 -22.29 -0.77 19.00
N ASP A 317 -21.26 -1.58 18.92
CA ASP A 317 -20.83 -2.16 17.65
C ASP A 317 -21.98 -2.99 17.07
N LEU A 318 -22.36 -2.75 15.80
CA LEU A 318 -23.43 -3.47 15.11
C LEU A 318 -23.17 -4.99 15.03
N PHE A 319 -21.90 -5.38 14.96
CA PHE A 319 -21.46 -6.77 14.79
C PHE A 319 -21.04 -7.42 16.11
N HIS A 320 -21.27 -6.76 17.25
CA HIS A 320 -20.92 -7.33 18.54
C HIS A 320 -21.64 -8.67 18.75
N PRO A 321 -20.93 -9.75 19.18
CA PRO A 321 -21.53 -11.09 19.30
C PRO A 321 -22.78 -11.15 20.19
N GLU A 322 -22.86 -10.28 21.20
CA GLU A 322 -24.03 -10.18 22.11
C GLU A 322 -25.33 -9.72 21.42
N LEU A 323 -25.27 -9.22 20.18
CA LEU A 323 -26.45 -8.81 19.41
C LEU A 323 -27.01 -9.93 18.50
N GLY A 324 -26.33 -11.07 18.39
CA GLY A 324 -26.50 -12.04 17.28
C GLY A 324 -27.91 -12.58 17.00
N GLN A 325 -28.83 -12.59 17.97
CA GLN A 325 -30.19 -13.10 17.78
C GLN A 325 -31.28 -12.02 17.74
N GLN A 326 -30.91 -10.74 17.63
CA GLN A 326 -31.83 -9.62 17.79
C GLN A 326 -32.35 -9.05 16.46
N PHE A 327 -31.85 -9.51 15.32
CA PHE A 327 -32.18 -8.94 14.01
C PHE A 327 -33.21 -9.79 13.26
N VAL A 328 -34.21 -9.10 12.70
CA VAL A 328 -35.27 -9.69 11.89
C VAL A 328 -35.46 -8.87 10.62
N MET A 329 -35.71 -9.56 9.51
CA MET A 329 -36.12 -8.96 8.25
C MET A 329 -37.58 -9.27 8.02
N SER A 330 -38.36 -8.28 7.60
CA SER A 330 -39.77 -8.45 7.28
C SER A 330 -40.09 -7.97 5.88
N TRP A 331 -40.89 -8.73 5.15
CA TRP A 331 -41.37 -8.38 3.80
C TRP A 331 -42.80 -8.88 3.61
N GLU A 332 -43.53 -8.29 2.67
CA GLU A 332 -44.85 -8.78 2.25
C GLU A 332 -44.66 -9.73 1.07
N ASP A 333 -45.31 -10.90 1.13
CA ASP A 333 -45.33 -11.83 -0.01
C ASP A 333 -46.35 -11.40 -1.09
N GLU A 334 -46.46 -12.18 -2.18
CA GLU A 334 -47.39 -11.89 -3.28
C GLU A 334 -48.87 -11.88 -2.84
N ALA A 335 -49.20 -12.49 -1.69
CA ALA A 335 -50.54 -12.48 -1.10
C ALA A 335 -50.74 -11.30 -0.13
N GLY A 336 -49.71 -10.48 0.11
CA GLY A 336 -49.72 -9.37 1.08
C GLY A 336 -49.55 -9.82 2.52
N GLU A 337 -49.14 -11.06 2.77
CA GLU A 337 -48.88 -11.57 4.12
C GLU A 337 -47.47 -11.18 4.57
N LEU A 338 -47.37 -10.65 5.79
CA LEU A 338 -46.09 -10.25 6.37
C LEU A 338 -45.28 -11.49 6.77
N GLN A 339 -44.20 -11.72 6.05
CA GLN A 339 -43.19 -12.71 6.36
C GLN A 339 -42.11 -12.08 7.23
N ILE A 340 -41.63 -12.83 8.23
CA ILE A 340 -40.57 -12.40 9.13
C ILE A 340 -39.56 -13.54 9.25
N THR A 341 -38.28 -13.26 9.03
CA THR A 341 -37.20 -14.21 9.26
C THR A 341 -36.07 -13.60 10.08
N ARG A 342 -35.30 -14.45 10.76
CA ARG A 342 -34.10 -14.01 11.47
C ARG A 342 -32.95 -13.85 10.48
N VAL A 343 -32.19 -12.79 10.67
CA VAL A 343 -31.02 -12.46 9.84
C VAL A 343 -29.85 -12.08 10.73
N THR A 344 -28.66 -12.05 10.14
CA THR A 344 -27.47 -11.53 10.80
C THR A 344 -27.31 -10.03 10.51
N PRO A 345 -26.42 -9.32 11.23
CA PRO A 345 -26.09 -7.93 10.88
C PRO A 345 -25.52 -7.75 9.47
N TYR A 346 -24.97 -8.82 8.87
CA TYR A 346 -24.37 -8.77 7.53
C TYR A 346 -25.42 -8.56 6.42
N GLU A 347 -26.68 -8.96 6.64
CA GLU A 347 -27.79 -8.67 5.72
C GLU A 347 -28.20 -7.19 5.72
N ILE A 348 -27.84 -6.44 6.77
CA ILE A 348 -28.25 -5.03 6.96
C ILE A 348 -27.28 -4.07 6.26
N VAL A 349 -26.03 -4.50 6.04
CA VAL A 349 -25.01 -3.65 5.41
C VAL A 349 -25.14 -3.74 3.90
N ASP A 350 -25.36 -2.58 3.28
CA ASP A 350 -25.45 -2.50 1.82
C ASP A 350 -24.15 -3.00 1.17
N ARG A 351 -24.30 -3.69 0.04
CA ARG A 351 -23.18 -4.27 -0.72
C ARG A 351 -22.09 -3.25 -1.05
N GLU A 352 -22.47 -1.99 -1.28
CA GLU A 352 -21.55 -0.88 -1.58
C GLU A 352 -20.75 -0.41 -0.37
N HIS A 353 -21.31 -0.54 0.85
CA HIS A 353 -20.68 -0.11 2.10
C HIS A 353 -19.83 -1.21 2.75
N LEU A 354 -20.13 -2.48 2.47
CA LEU A 354 -19.42 -3.63 3.05
C LEU A 354 -17.90 -3.57 2.87
N PRO A 355 -17.33 -3.27 1.67
CA PRO A 355 -15.88 -3.24 1.48
C PRO A 355 -15.17 -2.19 2.35
N PHE A 356 -15.88 -1.12 2.71
CA PHE A 356 -15.36 0.03 3.43
C PHE A 356 -15.70 0.03 4.93
N THR A 357 -16.38 -1.01 5.43
CA THR A 357 -16.75 -1.12 6.85
C THR A 357 -15.63 -1.81 7.64
N LEU A 358 -15.07 -1.17 8.67
CA LEU A 358 -13.90 -1.70 9.38
C LEU A 358 -14.24 -2.69 10.51
N ASN A 359 -15.35 -2.50 11.21
CA ASN A 359 -15.74 -3.29 12.38
C ASN A 359 -16.66 -4.47 12.01
N LEU A 360 -16.35 -5.20 10.94
CA LEU A 360 -17.21 -6.31 10.46
C LEU A 360 -17.10 -7.58 11.31
N HIS A 361 -16.06 -7.72 12.15
CA HIS A 361 -15.78 -8.94 12.94
C HIS A 361 -15.90 -10.22 12.11
N LEU A 362 -15.22 -10.27 10.97
CA LEU A 362 -15.32 -11.38 10.01
C LEU A 362 -14.86 -12.73 10.58
N ASP A 363 -14.07 -12.72 11.65
CA ASP A 363 -13.70 -13.88 12.45
C ASP A 363 -14.90 -14.53 13.16
N ASN A 364 -15.94 -13.76 13.49
CA ASN A 364 -17.18 -14.23 14.12
C ASN A 364 -18.32 -14.53 13.13
N LEU A 365 -18.12 -14.28 11.83
CA LEU A 365 -19.10 -14.45 10.77
C LEU A 365 -19.78 -15.83 10.78
N VAL A 366 -19.00 -16.90 10.90
CA VAL A 366 -19.52 -18.28 10.90
C VAL A 366 -20.40 -18.54 12.12
N ASN A 367 -20.03 -18.01 13.28
CA ASN A 367 -20.82 -18.16 14.51
C ASN A 367 -22.17 -17.46 14.37
N ALA A 368 -22.18 -16.25 13.79
CA ALA A 368 -23.41 -15.48 13.57
C ALA A 368 -24.43 -16.26 12.72
N TYR A 369 -24.00 -16.91 11.63
CA TYR A 369 -24.91 -17.75 10.84
C TYR A 369 -25.26 -19.07 11.51
N ASN A 370 -24.35 -19.66 12.28
CA ASN A 370 -24.65 -20.88 13.02
C ASN A 370 -25.77 -20.68 14.04
N ASP A 371 -25.86 -19.50 14.66
CA ASP A 371 -26.90 -19.15 15.62
C ASP A 371 -28.29 -19.00 15.01
N ILE A 372 -28.38 -18.76 13.70
CA ILE A 372 -29.66 -18.59 12.99
C ILE A 372 -29.92 -19.68 11.93
N PHE A 373 -29.09 -20.72 11.84
CA PHE A 373 -29.18 -21.71 10.76
C PHE A 373 -30.50 -22.50 10.73
N GLU A 374 -31.18 -22.61 11.88
CA GLU A 374 -32.48 -23.27 11.98
C GLU A 374 -33.64 -22.49 11.32
N TYR A 375 -33.44 -21.21 11.02
CA TYR A 375 -34.47 -20.34 10.45
C TYR A 375 -34.49 -20.42 8.91
N PRO A 376 -35.68 -20.37 8.27
CA PRO A 376 -35.79 -20.41 6.81
C PRO A 376 -34.98 -19.29 6.14
N GLY A 377 -34.28 -19.65 5.07
CA GLY A 377 -33.46 -18.73 4.27
C GLY A 377 -32.04 -18.49 4.81
N ALA A 378 -31.69 -18.93 6.03
CA ALA A 378 -30.37 -18.69 6.62
C ALA A 378 -29.20 -19.17 5.74
N ALA A 379 -29.38 -20.32 5.07
CA ALA A 379 -28.38 -20.83 4.13
C ALA A 379 -28.23 -19.97 2.87
N ASP A 380 -29.35 -19.47 2.33
CA ASP A 380 -29.35 -18.60 1.15
C ASP A 380 -28.69 -17.26 1.46
N TYR A 381 -28.98 -16.69 2.64
CA TYR A 381 -28.33 -15.48 3.15
C TYR A 381 -26.83 -15.68 3.35
N ALA A 382 -26.43 -16.78 3.99
CA ALA A 382 -25.01 -17.11 4.13
C ALA A 382 -24.31 -17.23 2.77
N ASN A 383 -24.91 -17.90 1.80
CA ASN A 383 -24.35 -18.01 0.46
C ASN A 383 -24.30 -16.64 -0.26
N ALA A 384 -25.33 -15.80 -0.11
CA ALA A 384 -25.30 -14.43 -0.64
C ALA A 384 -24.18 -13.60 -0.01
N THR A 385 -23.93 -13.77 1.29
CA THR A 385 -22.82 -13.10 1.99
C THR A 385 -21.46 -13.61 1.54
N VAL A 386 -21.29 -14.90 1.23
CA VAL A 386 -20.09 -15.40 0.55
C VAL A 386 -19.85 -14.63 -0.75
N LEU A 387 -20.87 -14.46 -1.59
CA LEU A 387 -20.75 -13.71 -2.85
C LEU A 387 -20.43 -12.23 -2.60
N ASN A 388 -21.05 -11.58 -1.62
CA ASN A 388 -20.79 -10.19 -1.26
C ASN A 388 -19.35 -9.99 -0.76
N LEU A 389 -18.81 -10.93 0.02
CA LEU A 389 -17.42 -10.90 0.49
C LEU A 389 -16.42 -11.07 -0.65
N ILE A 390 -16.70 -11.98 -1.59
CA ILE A 390 -15.86 -12.15 -2.79
C ILE A 390 -15.85 -10.85 -3.61
N ARG A 391 -17.03 -10.24 -3.82
CA ARG A 391 -17.15 -8.94 -4.48
C ARG A 391 -16.37 -7.85 -3.75
N ALA A 392 -16.48 -7.78 -2.43
CA ALA A 392 -15.76 -6.79 -1.63
C ALA A 392 -14.23 -6.94 -1.74
N ALA A 393 -13.75 -8.18 -1.86
CA ALA A 393 -12.35 -8.48 -2.09
C ALA A 393 -11.83 -7.94 -3.44
N ASP A 394 -12.69 -7.86 -4.46
CA ASP A 394 -12.35 -7.29 -5.76
C ASP A 394 -12.36 -5.75 -5.77
N VAL A 395 -13.06 -5.12 -4.83
CA VAL A 395 -13.15 -3.65 -4.71
C VAL A 395 -11.97 -3.07 -3.93
N VAL A 396 -11.57 -3.70 -2.81
CA VAL A 396 -10.57 -3.16 -1.88
C VAL A 396 -9.39 -4.10 -1.74
N GLU A 397 -8.35 -3.88 -2.56
CA GLU A 397 -7.18 -4.77 -2.62
C GLU A 397 -6.47 -4.93 -1.25
N VAL A 398 -6.36 -3.85 -0.46
CA VAL A 398 -5.70 -3.89 0.86
C VAL A 398 -6.37 -4.80 1.89
N ARG A 399 -7.64 -5.18 1.67
CA ARG A 399 -8.42 -6.09 2.53
C ARG A 399 -8.82 -7.38 1.81
N LYS A 400 -8.30 -7.61 0.60
CA LYS A 400 -8.69 -8.74 -0.24
C LYS A 400 -8.51 -10.09 0.45
N SER A 401 -7.38 -10.31 1.13
CA SER A 401 -7.16 -11.58 1.84
C SER A 401 -8.19 -11.78 2.93
N GLU A 402 -8.43 -10.76 3.76
CA GLU A 402 -9.40 -10.79 4.87
C GLU A 402 -10.79 -11.22 4.38
N PHE A 403 -11.28 -10.59 3.31
CA PHE A 403 -12.57 -10.92 2.72
C PHE A 403 -12.62 -12.31 2.10
N LEU A 404 -11.59 -12.73 1.36
CA LEU A 404 -11.54 -14.06 0.74
C LEU A 404 -11.36 -15.18 1.77
N ASP A 405 -10.68 -14.92 2.89
CA ASP A 405 -10.55 -15.86 4.01
C ASP A 405 -11.89 -16.05 4.75
N ALA A 406 -12.63 -14.95 4.97
CA ALA A 406 -13.97 -14.99 5.55
C ALA A 406 -14.97 -15.71 4.63
N ALA A 407 -14.98 -15.37 3.33
CA ALA A 407 -15.82 -16.03 2.33
C ALA A 407 -15.54 -17.54 2.25
N PHE A 408 -14.27 -17.92 2.29
CA PHE A 408 -13.85 -19.33 2.29
C PHE A 408 -14.35 -20.07 3.53
N SER A 409 -14.20 -19.45 4.70
CA SER A 409 -14.62 -20.03 5.98
C SER A 409 -16.13 -20.24 6.03
N LEU A 410 -16.91 -19.24 5.61
CA LEU A 410 -18.37 -19.35 5.55
C LEU A 410 -18.84 -20.37 4.50
N ASN A 411 -18.20 -20.44 3.34
CA ASN A 411 -18.51 -21.44 2.32
C ASN A 411 -18.22 -22.87 2.79
N ASN A 412 -17.09 -23.11 3.47
CA ASN A 412 -16.79 -24.43 4.05
C ASN A 412 -17.78 -24.82 5.15
N TRP A 413 -18.22 -23.85 5.95
CA TRP A 413 -19.27 -24.07 6.92
C TRP A 413 -20.59 -24.48 6.23
N LEU A 414 -20.99 -23.81 5.14
CA LEU A 414 -22.15 -24.22 4.34
C LEU A 414 -22.01 -25.66 3.81
N VAL A 415 -20.84 -26.03 3.28
CA VAL A 415 -20.55 -27.42 2.84
C VAL A 415 -20.75 -28.42 3.99
N SER A 416 -20.34 -28.07 5.21
CA SER A 416 -20.53 -28.93 6.38
C SER A 416 -22.00 -29.13 6.77
N LYS A 417 -22.89 -28.20 6.40
CA LYS A 417 -24.31 -28.21 6.77
C LYS A 417 -25.21 -28.78 5.68
N GLN A 418 -24.95 -28.44 4.42
CA GLN A 418 -25.80 -28.78 3.27
C GLN A 418 -25.16 -29.80 2.31
N GLY A 419 -23.90 -30.15 2.53
CA GLY A 419 -23.10 -30.93 1.60
C GLY A 419 -22.47 -30.06 0.52
N ASP A 420 -21.68 -30.69 -0.35
CA ASP A 420 -20.89 -30.00 -1.36
C ASP A 420 -21.69 -29.73 -2.64
N LEU A 421 -22.62 -28.78 -2.56
CA LEU A 421 -23.51 -28.39 -3.67
C LEU A 421 -22.75 -27.63 -4.78
N PRO A 422 -23.24 -27.62 -6.03
CA PRO A 422 -22.56 -26.96 -7.16
C PRO A 422 -22.16 -25.50 -6.92
N ASN A 423 -23.03 -24.70 -6.30
CA ASN A 423 -22.72 -23.31 -5.95
C ASN A 423 -21.59 -23.20 -4.92
N HIS A 424 -21.49 -24.14 -3.98
CA HIS A 424 -20.42 -24.15 -2.96
C HIS A 424 -19.08 -24.50 -3.60
N GLN A 425 -19.06 -25.46 -4.53
CA GLN A 425 -17.88 -25.81 -5.32
C GLN A 425 -17.41 -24.63 -6.17
N ILE A 426 -18.34 -23.99 -6.89
CA ILE A 426 -18.06 -22.80 -7.70
C ILE A 426 -17.48 -21.67 -6.83
N ASN A 427 -18.09 -21.40 -5.67
CA ASN A 427 -17.59 -20.44 -4.68
C ASN A 427 -16.15 -20.75 -4.23
N HIS A 428 -15.87 -22.02 -3.92
CA HIS A 428 -14.53 -22.45 -3.52
C HIS A 428 -13.50 -22.20 -4.63
N TRP A 429 -13.82 -22.53 -5.88
CA TRP A 429 -12.91 -22.33 -7.01
C TRP A 429 -12.73 -20.86 -7.39
N GLN A 430 -13.78 -20.03 -7.34
CA GLN A 430 -13.63 -18.60 -7.63
C GLN A 430 -12.77 -17.88 -6.58
N ILE A 431 -12.82 -18.32 -5.31
CA ILE A 431 -11.91 -17.85 -4.26
C ILE A 431 -10.48 -18.31 -4.58
N ALA A 432 -10.28 -19.57 -4.95
CA ALA A 432 -8.97 -20.12 -5.30
C ALA A 432 -8.34 -19.38 -6.50
N VAL A 433 -9.12 -19.02 -7.52
CA VAL A 433 -8.66 -18.20 -8.65
C VAL A 433 -8.15 -16.85 -8.17
N ARG A 434 -8.92 -16.12 -7.35
CA ARG A 434 -8.55 -14.79 -6.84
C ARG A 434 -7.32 -14.79 -5.93
N LYS A 435 -7.09 -15.89 -5.20
CA LYS A 435 -5.85 -16.09 -4.42
C LYS A 435 -4.65 -16.54 -5.26
N GLY A 436 -4.83 -16.83 -6.55
CA GLY A 436 -3.78 -17.42 -7.39
C GLY A 436 -3.44 -18.87 -7.02
N GLN A 437 -4.38 -19.58 -6.39
CA GLN A 437 -4.18 -20.90 -5.77
C GLN A 437 -4.96 -22.03 -6.46
N LEU A 438 -5.58 -21.78 -7.62
CA LEU A 438 -6.33 -22.80 -8.35
C LEU A 438 -5.40 -23.92 -8.85
N ARG A 439 -5.60 -25.14 -8.35
CA ARG A 439 -4.76 -26.31 -8.64
C ARG A 439 -5.27 -27.15 -9.81
N GLN A 440 -4.43 -28.07 -10.30
CA GLN A 440 -4.75 -28.91 -11.46
C GLN A 440 -5.83 -29.96 -11.18
N ASP A 441 -5.85 -30.53 -9.97
CA ASP A 441 -6.94 -31.38 -9.45
C ASP A 441 -8.27 -30.63 -9.49
N GLN A 442 -8.30 -29.40 -8.99
CA GLN A 442 -9.51 -28.56 -9.02
C GLN A 442 -9.95 -28.24 -10.45
N ARG A 443 -9.03 -28.06 -11.40
CA ARG A 443 -9.39 -27.92 -12.83
C ARG A 443 -10.02 -29.18 -13.43
N LEU A 444 -9.73 -30.37 -12.91
CA LEU A 444 -10.40 -31.61 -13.33
C LEU A 444 -11.80 -31.69 -12.72
N GLU A 445 -11.95 -31.28 -11.45
CA GLU A 445 -13.24 -31.19 -10.76
C GLU A 445 -14.18 -30.20 -11.46
N ILE A 446 -13.69 -29.02 -11.86
CA ILE A 446 -14.45 -28.03 -12.63
C ILE A 446 -14.96 -28.64 -13.94
N ARG A 447 -14.13 -29.39 -14.67
CA ARG A 447 -14.55 -30.09 -15.91
C ARG A 447 -15.59 -31.16 -15.65
N SER A 448 -15.48 -31.87 -14.53
CA SER A 448 -16.45 -32.87 -14.11
C SER A 448 -17.81 -32.24 -13.82
N LEU A 449 -17.85 -31.18 -13.00
CA LEU A 449 -19.08 -30.45 -12.69
C LEU A 449 -19.72 -29.87 -13.95
N LYS A 450 -18.92 -29.27 -14.83
CA LYS A 450 -19.38 -28.78 -16.13
C LYS A 450 -20.03 -29.89 -16.96
N GLY A 451 -19.42 -31.08 -17.00
CA GLY A 451 -19.99 -32.23 -17.70
C GLY A 451 -21.33 -32.70 -17.11
N GLN A 452 -21.49 -32.66 -15.78
CA GLN A 452 -22.77 -32.92 -15.12
C GLN A 452 -23.83 -31.86 -15.48
N ALA A 453 -23.41 -30.58 -15.52
CA ALA A 453 -24.24 -29.46 -15.92
C ALA A 453 -24.77 -29.60 -17.36
N SER A 454 -23.91 -29.94 -18.33
CA SER A 454 -24.34 -30.16 -19.72
C SER A 454 -25.34 -31.33 -19.85
N ARG A 455 -25.26 -32.34 -18.97
CA ARG A 455 -26.22 -33.46 -18.89
C ARG A 455 -27.48 -33.16 -18.08
N HIS A 456 -27.62 -31.94 -17.54
CA HIS A 456 -28.73 -31.52 -16.69
C HIS A 456 -28.90 -32.38 -15.43
N GLU A 457 -27.78 -32.84 -14.85
CA GLU A 457 -27.74 -33.67 -13.63
C GLU A 457 -27.73 -32.84 -12.33
N ILE A 458 -27.77 -31.51 -12.44
CA ILE A 458 -27.71 -30.56 -11.33
C ILE A 458 -28.74 -29.44 -11.49
N ASP A 459 -29.05 -28.76 -10.39
CA ASP A 459 -29.89 -27.57 -10.40
C ASP A 459 -29.18 -26.41 -11.10
N ASN A 460 -29.96 -25.59 -11.82
CA ASN A 460 -29.46 -24.43 -12.58
C ASN A 460 -28.26 -24.77 -13.50
N PRO A 461 -28.39 -25.77 -14.40
CA PRO A 461 -27.26 -26.33 -15.13
C PRO A 461 -26.56 -25.29 -16.02
N LEU A 462 -27.30 -24.37 -16.63
CA LEU A 462 -26.71 -23.36 -17.52
C LEU A 462 -25.85 -22.33 -16.77
N PHE A 463 -26.25 -21.95 -15.55
CA PHE A 463 -25.46 -21.07 -14.69
C PHE A 463 -24.16 -21.76 -14.24
N ALA A 464 -24.24 -23.04 -13.84
CA ALA A 464 -23.09 -23.82 -13.44
C ALA A 464 -22.12 -24.09 -14.61
N GLU A 465 -22.65 -24.39 -15.80
CA GLU A 465 -21.87 -24.58 -17.02
C GLU A 465 -21.11 -23.31 -17.40
N THR A 466 -21.79 -22.16 -17.38
CA THR A 466 -21.19 -20.84 -17.65
C THR A 466 -20.12 -20.47 -16.63
N ALA A 467 -20.40 -20.68 -15.34
CA ALA A 467 -19.43 -20.47 -14.26
C ALA A 467 -18.15 -21.32 -14.44
N CYS A 468 -18.31 -22.60 -14.77
CA CYS A 468 -17.18 -23.50 -15.01
C CYS A 468 -16.35 -23.06 -16.24
N ALA A 469 -17.00 -22.60 -17.31
CA ALA A 469 -16.30 -22.09 -18.49
C ALA A 469 -15.44 -20.86 -18.15
N ILE A 470 -15.97 -19.93 -17.34
CA ILE A 470 -15.21 -18.75 -16.85
C ILE A 470 -14.01 -19.19 -16.01
N LEU A 471 -14.19 -20.11 -15.06
CA LEU A 471 -13.10 -20.60 -14.21
C LEU A 471 -11.99 -21.35 -14.98
N LEU A 472 -12.33 -21.96 -16.12
CA LEU A 472 -11.37 -22.61 -17.01
C LEU A 472 -10.67 -21.64 -17.99
N GLY A 473 -11.22 -20.42 -18.17
CA GLY A 473 -10.69 -19.43 -19.10
C GLY A 473 -10.85 -19.79 -20.58
N ASP A 474 -11.88 -20.58 -20.93
CA ASP A 474 -12.15 -21.00 -22.31
C ASP A 474 -13.10 -19.98 -22.98
N GLU A 475 -12.53 -18.99 -23.69
CA GLU A 475 -13.28 -17.88 -24.29
C GLU A 475 -14.35 -18.31 -25.31
N GLU A 476 -14.07 -19.34 -26.11
CA GLU A 476 -15.04 -19.84 -27.11
C GLU A 476 -16.25 -20.46 -26.39
N GLU A 477 -15.97 -21.19 -25.34
CA GLU A 477 -16.99 -21.85 -24.54
C GLU A 477 -17.79 -20.88 -23.67
N ILE A 478 -17.14 -19.86 -23.10
CA ILE A 478 -17.82 -18.78 -22.39
C ILE A 478 -18.81 -18.10 -23.34
N ALA A 479 -18.38 -17.74 -24.56
CA ALA A 479 -19.26 -17.10 -25.54
C ALA A 479 -20.46 -18.00 -25.92
N TYR A 480 -20.22 -19.31 -26.08
CA TYR A 480 -21.28 -20.27 -26.35
C TYR A 480 -22.28 -20.36 -25.19
N CYS A 481 -21.82 -20.50 -23.95
CA CYS A 481 -22.69 -20.59 -22.78
C CYS A 481 -23.51 -19.31 -22.57
N LEU A 482 -22.89 -18.14 -22.72
CA LEU A 482 -23.58 -16.85 -22.61
C LEU A 482 -24.67 -16.66 -23.69
N SER A 483 -24.46 -17.18 -24.91
CA SER A 483 -25.47 -17.11 -25.98
C SER A 483 -26.76 -17.90 -25.69
N ARG A 484 -26.71 -18.81 -24.70
CA ARG A 484 -27.84 -19.65 -24.29
C ARG A 484 -28.62 -19.09 -23.10
N LEU A 485 -28.09 -18.10 -22.40
CA LEU A 485 -28.79 -17.38 -21.33
C LEU A 485 -29.79 -16.40 -21.97
N ASP A 486 -31.00 -16.34 -21.43
CA ASP A 486 -31.91 -15.25 -21.77
C ASP A 486 -31.46 -13.93 -21.10
N GLU A 487 -32.11 -12.82 -21.45
CA GLU A 487 -31.75 -11.49 -20.96
C GLU A 487 -31.85 -11.39 -19.43
N ALA A 488 -32.88 -11.98 -18.82
CA ALA A 488 -33.07 -11.93 -17.38
C ALA A 488 -32.01 -12.77 -16.64
N GLN A 489 -31.72 -13.97 -17.15
CA GLN A 489 -30.67 -14.84 -16.64
C GLN A 489 -29.28 -14.22 -16.79
N LEU A 490 -29.02 -13.53 -17.89
CA LEU A 490 -27.76 -12.84 -18.12
C LEU A 490 -27.57 -11.69 -17.13
N VAL A 491 -28.59 -10.86 -16.90
CA VAL A 491 -28.55 -9.77 -15.90
C VAL A 491 -28.31 -10.35 -14.50
N GLN A 492 -29.00 -11.43 -14.14
CA GLN A 492 -28.79 -12.11 -12.87
C GLN A 492 -27.35 -12.65 -12.74
N PHE A 493 -26.80 -13.24 -13.80
CA PHE A 493 -25.44 -13.78 -13.78
C PHE A 493 -24.37 -12.69 -13.68
N GLN A 494 -24.60 -11.54 -14.30
CA GLN A 494 -23.73 -10.37 -14.22
C GLN A 494 -23.68 -9.77 -12.81
N ASP A 495 -24.73 -9.98 -11.99
CA ASP A 495 -24.73 -9.61 -10.57
C ASP A 495 -23.92 -10.59 -9.69
N TRP A 496 -23.32 -11.65 -10.25
CA TRP A 496 -22.45 -12.55 -9.48
C TRP A 496 -20.97 -12.20 -9.66
N PRO A 497 -20.16 -12.26 -8.59
CA PRO A 497 -18.74 -11.90 -8.64
C PRO A 497 -17.93 -12.75 -9.64
N ILE A 498 -18.38 -13.95 -10.00
CA ILE A 498 -17.70 -14.77 -11.00
C ILE A 498 -17.60 -14.07 -12.37
N TRP A 499 -18.56 -13.17 -12.69
CA TRP A 499 -18.53 -12.38 -13.92
C TRP A 499 -17.29 -11.48 -14.02
N ASP A 500 -16.78 -10.98 -12.90
CA ASP A 500 -15.63 -10.08 -12.88
C ASP A 500 -14.33 -10.79 -13.34
N LEU A 501 -14.27 -12.12 -13.23
CA LEU A 501 -13.16 -12.91 -13.76
C LEU A 501 -13.15 -12.95 -15.30
N HIS A 502 -14.31 -12.82 -15.94
CA HIS A 502 -14.44 -12.72 -17.39
C HIS A 502 -14.09 -11.32 -17.91
N SER A 503 -14.61 -10.28 -17.23
CA SER A 503 -14.42 -8.89 -17.65
C SER A 503 -12.97 -8.40 -17.50
N ALA A 504 -12.23 -8.91 -16.50
CA ALA A 504 -10.81 -8.60 -16.30
C ALA A 504 -9.90 -9.02 -17.47
N GLY A 505 -10.28 -10.06 -18.23
CA GLY A 505 -9.55 -10.49 -19.44
C GLY A 505 -9.69 -9.52 -20.62
N LYS A 506 -10.73 -8.67 -20.62
CA LYS A 506 -11.04 -7.74 -21.71
C LYS A 506 -10.44 -6.35 -21.52
N THR A 507 -10.25 -5.88 -20.29
CA THR A 507 -9.66 -4.56 -19.99
C THR A 507 -8.15 -4.48 -20.21
N SER A 508 -7.43 -5.62 -20.21
CA SER A 508 -5.99 -5.65 -20.55
C SER A 508 -5.68 -5.35 -22.02
N LYS A 509 -6.66 -5.40 -22.94
CA LYS A 509 -6.45 -5.17 -24.38
C LYS A 509 -6.91 -3.80 -24.89
N ASP A 510 -7.56 -3.00 -24.06
CA ASP A 510 -8.14 -1.71 -24.47
C ASP A 510 -7.77 -0.60 -23.46
N GLY A 511 -6.49 -0.48 -23.16
CA GLY A 511 -5.93 0.58 -22.33
C GLY A 511 -5.77 1.89 -23.10
N SER A 512 -6.89 2.57 -23.39
CA SER A 512 -6.89 4.01 -23.66
C SER A 512 -8.31 4.58 -23.62
N GLN A 513 -8.83 4.91 -22.42
CA GLN A 513 -9.67 6.09 -22.23
C GLN A 513 -9.86 6.43 -20.74
N ARG A 514 -10.03 7.74 -20.53
CA ARG A 514 -9.93 8.51 -19.27
C ARG A 514 -10.93 8.07 -18.20
N VAL A 515 -10.49 8.13 -16.95
CA VAL A 515 -11.34 8.14 -15.75
C VAL A 515 -11.79 9.59 -15.52
N ASP A 516 -13.09 9.85 -15.64
CA ASP A 516 -13.73 11.09 -15.19
C ASP A 516 -14.13 10.93 -13.71
N GLU A 517 -13.78 11.93 -12.89
CA GLU A 517 -14.15 12.05 -11.49
C GLU A 517 -15.69 12.18 -11.32
N PRO A 518 -16.29 11.54 -10.30
CA PRO A 518 -17.70 11.74 -10.02
C PRO A 518 -17.95 13.13 -9.44
N SER A 519 -18.84 13.85 -10.11
CA SER A 519 -19.26 15.21 -9.82
C SER A 519 -19.99 15.32 -8.47
N ARG A 520 -19.67 16.39 -7.73
CA ARG A 520 -20.39 16.85 -6.53
C ARG A 520 -21.88 17.04 -6.84
N GLY A 521 -22.73 16.21 -6.22
CA GLY A 521 -24.17 16.40 -6.19
C GLY A 521 -24.60 17.07 -4.88
N ASP A 522 -25.04 18.33 -4.98
CA ASP A 522 -25.76 19.05 -3.93
C ASP A 522 -27.07 18.31 -3.57
N LEU A 523 -27.21 17.89 -2.32
CA LEU A 523 -28.50 17.47 -1.74
C LEU A 523 -29.08 18.64 -0.94
N GLY A 524 -29.85 19.46 -1.64
CA GLY A 524 -30.70 20.50 -1.04
C GLY A 524 -31.96 19.89 -0.43
N LEU A 525 -32.08 20.02 0.88
CA LEU A 525 -33.26 19.73 1.69
C LEU A 525 -34.43 20.65 1.28
N THR A 526 -35.57 20.07 0.88
CA THR A 526 -36.85 20.79 0.76
C THR A 526 -37.82 20.29 1.82
N GLY A 527 -37.82 20.97 2.97
CA GLY A 527 -38.92 20.95 3.94
C GLY A 527 -39.44 22.37 4.11
N GLY A 528 -40.58 22.67 3.52
CA GLY A 528 -41.28 23.94 3.72
C GLY A 528 -42.57 23.71 4.51
N PRO A 529 -42.85 24.52 5.54
CA PRO A 529 -44.21 24.66 6.07
C PRO A 529 -44.89 25.89 5.46
N ASP A 530 -46.19 25.74 5.23
CA ASP A 530 -47.14 26.80 4.91
C ASP A 530 -47.16 27.91 5.97
N CYS A 531 -47.11 29.18 5.52
CA CYS A 531 -48.16 30.21 5.70
C CYS A 531 -47.60 31.66 5.61
N PRO A 532 -48.46 32.65 5.25
CA PRO A 532 -48.07 33.82 4.47
C PRO A 532 -47.83 35.07 5.33
N HIS A 533 -47.10 36.06 4.78
CA HIS A 533 -47.57 37.45 4.65
C HIS A 533 -46.51 38.37 4.03
N GLU A 534 -47.04 39.44 3.44
CA GLU A 534 -46.41 40.44 2.59
C GLU A 534 -45.45 41.40 3.32
N ARG A 535 -44.43 41.83 2.56
CA ARG A 535 -43.82 43.19 2.51
C ARG A 535 -43.52 43.92 3.83
N SER A 536 -42.23 44.20 4.08
CA SER A 536 -41.62 45.55 4.00
C SER A 536 -40.26 45.63 4.72
N GLY A 537 -39.32 46.41 4.16
CA GLY A 537 -38.38 47.25 4.93
C GLY A 537 -37.11 46.66 5.57
N VAL A 538 -35.99 46.77 4.83
CA VAL A 538 -34.59 47.16 5.22
C VAL A 538 -34.41 47.87 6.60
N PRO A 539 -33.24 47.94 7.29
CA PRO A 539 -31.98 47.13 7.33
C PRO A 539 -31.50 46.70 8.78
N PHE A 540 -30.49 45.79 8.81
CA PHE A 540 -29.30 45.62 9.72
C PHE A 540 -29.23 46.28 11.13
N PRO A 541 -28.57 45.64 12.13
CA PRO A 541 -27.27 44.94 12.06
C PRO A 541 -27.28 43.43 12.30
#